data_AF-A0A1W0XBE3-F1
#
_entry.id   AF-A0A1W0XBE3-F1
#
_cell.length_a   1.000
_cell.length_b   1.000
_cell.length_c   1.000
_cell.angle_alpha   90.00
_cell.angle_beta   90.00
_cell.angle_gamma   90.00
#
_symmetry.space_group_name_H-M   'P 1'
#
loop_
_entity.id
_entity.type
_entity.pdbx_description
1 polymer ?
#
loop_
_entity_poly.entity_id
_entity_poly.type
_entity_poly.pdbx_seq_one_letter_code
_entity_poly.pdbx_strand_id
1 'polypeptide(L)'
;MSRKLDLGLRESILTLVSLKYSSRQIVEALKVRVIVISRKAVANLIRKNINKEAGKNTAPSLVKLRRSPKLRTPGLVDPIKKALSGPNPLNSSALSLKYGVSATTVARVISQDLEGKMRKMCLVHALSNKPVKQRLDRGPRFLRYINGRKWRNFISLDEAWVYLTDVNGIRKIYYEFRGERSPESWTKFWNVSHSRDVVFVAGVCSRRKIVIRFVKPGAKINSEYYIQHALKPLLKNDIRKLFPGELINKVVFHHDSAPAHSFGITQKWLQNSEIKFIPKEH
;
A
#
# COMPACT_ATOMS: atom_id res chain seq x y z
N MET A 1 -37.36 22.60 -22.29
CA MET A 1 -36.54 21.86 -23.27
C MET A 1 -36.99 22.24 -24.68
N SER A 2 -36.20 23.01 -25.43
CA SER A 2 -36.49 23.22 -26.86
C SER A 2 -36.05 21.97 -27.61
N ARG A 3 -36.98 21.10 -28.02
CA ARG A 3 -36.67 20.00 -28.95
C ARG A 3 -36.02 20.62 -30.19
N LYS A 4 -34.82 20.16 -30.55
CA LYS A 4 -34.24 20.53 -31.85
C LYS A 4 -35.22 20.02 -32.91
N LEU A 5 -35.67 20.93 -33.77
CA LEU A 5 -36.48 20.55 -34.93
C LEU A 5 -35.59 19.69 -35.83
N ASP A 6 -36.14 18.58 -36.30
CA ASP A 6 -35.49 17.72 -37.28
C ASP A 6 -35.13 18.51 -38.55
N LEU A 7 -34.01 18.17 -39.17
CA LEU A 7 -33.45 18.89 -40.33
C LEU A 7 -34.44 18.91 -41.51
N GLY A 8 -35.09 17.78 -41.79
CA GLY A 8 -36.07 17.68 -42.87
C GLY A 8 -37.35 18.50 -42.62
N LEU A 9 -37.78 18.59 -41.37
CA LEU A 9 -38.91 19.45 -40.98
C LEU A 9 -38.57 20.94 -41.14
N ARG A 10 -37.33 21.31 -40.82
CA ARG A 10 -36.85 22.69 -40.97
C ARG A 10 -36.87 23.13 -42.43
N GLU A 11 -36.38 22.29 -43.34
CA GLU A 11 -36.36 22.57 -44.77
C GLU A 11 -37.79 22.70 -45.32
N SER A 12 -38.67 21.76 -44.96
CA SER A 12 -40.08 21.80 -45.36
C SER A 12 -40.78 23.11 -44.98
N ILE A 13 -40.50 23.63 -43.78
CA ILE A 13 -41.06 24.93 -43.33
C ILE A 13 -40.50 26.08 -44.17
N LEU A 14 -39.20 26.09 -44.48
CA LEU A 14 -38.58 27.16 -45.27
C LEU A 14 -39.08 27.17 -46.72
N THR A 15 -39.32 26.00 -47.32
CA THR A 15 -39.93 25.89 -48.65
C THR A 15 -41.35 26.46 -48.69
N LEU A 16 -42.17 26.20 -47.67
CA LEU A 16 -43.52 26.78 -47.61
C LEU A 16 -43.49 28.31 -47.42
N VAL A 17 -42.47 28.82 -46.71
CA VAL A 17 -42.25 30.26 -46.55
C VAL A 17 -41.85 30.89 -47.89
N SER A 18 -41.00 30.25 -48.70
CA SER A 18 -40.64 30.78 -50.03
C SER A 18 -41.82 30.80 -51.00
N LEU A 19 -42.76 29.85 -50.84
CA LEU A 19 -44.05 29.84 -51.54
C LEU A 19 -45.08 30.85 -50.98
N LYS A 20 -44.66 31.78 -50.10
CA LYS A 20 -45.46 32.84 -49.48
C LYS A 20 -46.63 32.36 -48.60
N TYR A 21 -46.55 31.16 -48.03
CA TYR A 21 -47.55 30.70 -47.06
C TYR A 21 -47.40 31.44 -45.72
N SER A 22 -48.51 31.85 -45.13
CA SER A 22 -48.52 32.42 -43.77
C SER A 22 -48.21 31.35 -42.71
N SER A 23 -47.74 31.76 -41.52
CA SER A 23 -47.44 30.79 -40.44
C SER A 23 -48.63 29.94 -40.00
N ARG A 24 -49.88 30.39 -40.25
CA ARG A 24 -51.08 29.59 -39.99
C ARG A 24 -51.25 28.49 -41.06
N GLN A 25 -51.13 28.87 -42.33
CA GLN A 25 -51.20 27.93 -43.46
C GLN A 25 -50.08 26.88 -43.41
N ILE A 26 -48.89 27.26 -42.95
CA ILE A 26 -47.77 26.30 -42.74
C ILE A 26 -48.13 25.25 -41.68
N VAL A 27 -48.70 25.68 -40.55
CA VAL A 27 -49.11 24.74 -39.49
C VAL A 27 -50.22 23.82 -39.99
N GLU A 28 -51.19 24.34 -40.76
CA GLU A 28 -52.27 23.54 -41.35
C GLU A 28 -51.73 22.55 -42.39
N ALA A 29 -50.84 22.97 -43.29
CA ALA A 29 -50.20 22.10 -44.28
C ALA A 29 -49.36 20.97 -43.64
N LEU A 30 -48.67 21.25 -42.54
CA LEU A 30 -47.89 20.24 -41.82
C LEU A 30 -48.77 19.29 -40.99
N LYS A 31 -49.94 19.76 -40.51
CA LYS A 31 -50.93 18.88 -39.85
C LYS A 31 -51.47 17.80 -40.80
N VAL A 32 -51.68 18.12 -42.08
CA VAL A 32 -52.08 17.13 -43.11
C VAL A 32 -51.03 16.01 -43.24
N ARG A 33 -49.76 16.32 -42.98
CA ARG A 33 -48.65 15.36 -42.96
C ARG A 33 -48.42 14.72 -41.58
N VAL A 34 -49.38 14.81 -40.66
CA VAL A 34 -49.32 14.27 -39.29
C VAL A 34 -48.21 14.91 -38.43
N ILE A 35 -47.72 16.09 -38.80
CA ILE A 35 -46.67 16.80 -38.06
C ILE A 35 -47.30 17.91 -37.21
N VAL A 36 -47.27 17.72 -35.89
CA VAL A 36 -47.81 18.71 -34.94
C VAL A 36 -46.70 19.68 -34.51
N ILE A 37 -46.78 20.91 -35.02
CA ILE A 37 -45.89 22.01 -34.64
C ILE A 37 -46.69 23.23 -34.20
N SER A 38 -46.21 23.94 -33.17
CA SER A 38 -46.86 25.17 -32.72
C SER A 38 -46.56 26.33 -33.67
N ARG A 39 -47.55 27.21 -33.87
CA ARG A 39 -47.36 28.46 -34.63
C ARG A 39 -46.18 29.30 -34.10
N LYS A 40 -45.96 29.28 -32.78
CA LYS A 40 -44.83 29.95 -32.12
C LYS A 40 -43.48 29.36 -32.55
N ALA A 41 -43.39 28.05 -32.71
CA ALA A 41 -42.18 27.39 -33.19
C ALA A 41 -41.88 27.75 -34.66
N VAL A 42 -42.90 27.78 -35.52
CA VAL A 42 -42.78 28.22 -36.93
C VAL A 42 -42.32 29.68 -36.99
N ALA A 43 -42.97 30.59 -36.25
CA ALA A 43 -42.61 32.00 -36.22
C ALA A 43 -41.17 32.24 -35.71
N ASN A 44 -40.75 31.50 -34.69
CA ASN A 44 -39.38 31.57 -34.18
C ASN A 44 -38.36 31.07 -35.21
N LEU A 45 -38.70 30.05 -36.01
CA LEU A 45 -37.82 29.54 -37.05
C LEU A 45 -37.66 30.55 -38.20
N ILE A 46 -38.76 31.12 -38.67
CA ILE A 46 -38.76 32.17 -39.70
C ILE A 46 -37.90 33.36 -39.25
N ARG A 47 -38.11 33.84 -38.02
CA ARG A 47 -37.31 34.94 -37.44
C ARG A 47 -35.83 34.59 -37.38
N LYS A 48 -35.49 33.37 -36.97
CA LYS A 48 -34.09 32.89 -36.95
C LYS A 48 -33.49 32.83 -38.36
N ASN A 49 -34.26 32.46 -39.38
CA ASN A 49 -33.78 32.40 -40.75
C ASN A 49 -33.53 33.80 -41.33
N ILE A 50 -34.48 34.73 -41.16
CA ILE A 50 -34.34 36.14 -41.58
C ILE A 50 -33.13 36.78 -40.89
N ASN A 51 -32.95 36.55 -39.59
CA ASN A 51 -31.78 37.05 -38.87
C ASN A 51 -30.46 36.43 -39.37
N LYS A 52 -30.48 35.17 -39.80
CA LYS A 52 -29.32 34.49 -40.38
C LYS A 52 -28.97 35.06 -41.76
N GLU A 53 -29.98 35.30 -42.62
CA GLU A 53 -29.80 35.93 -43.94
C GLU A 53 -29.32 37.38 -43.82
N ALA A 54 -29.78 38.12 -42.80
CA ALA A 54 -29.32 39.47 -42.48
C ALA A 54 -27.94 39.51 -41.76
N GLY A 55 -27.19 38.40 -41.72
CA GLY A 55 -25.85 38.32 -41.11
C GLY A 55 -25.81 38.43 -39.58
N LYS A 56 -26.96 38.49 -38.90
CA LYS A 56 -27.06 38.55 -37.43
C LYS A 56 -26.97 37.15 -36.84
N ASN A 57 -25.76 36.62 -36.73
CA ASN A 57 -25.51 35.33 -36.08
C ASN A 57 -25.97 35.36 -34.61
N THR A 58 -27.04 34.62 -34.29
CA THR A 58 -27.46 34.45 -32.90
C THR A 58 -26.50 33.48 -32.23
N ALA A 59 -25.73 33.94 -31.24
CA ALA A 59 -24.82 33.09 -30.48
C ALA A 59 -25.55 31.84 -29.95
N PRO A 60 -24.95 30.63 -30.04
CA PRO A 60 -25.58 29.43 -29.52
C PRO A 60 -25.86 29.61 -28.02
N SER A 61 -27.11 29.44 -27.61
CA SER A 61 -27.49 29.53 -26.20
C SER A 61 -26.70 28.51 -25.39
N LEU A 62 -25.82 29.00 -24.50
CA LEU A 62 -25.16 28.18 -23.48
C LEU A 62 -26.23 27.60 -22.55
N VAL A 63 -26.75 26.42 -22.89
CA VAL A 63 -27.57 25.64 -21.96
C VAL A 63 -26.65 25.18 -20.84
N LYS A 64 -26.57 25.95 -19.75
CA LYS A 64 -25.94 25.49 -18.51
C LYS A 64 -26.74 24.28 -18.03
N LEU A 65 -26.24 23.07 -18.28
CA LEU A 65 -26.73 21.86 -17.62
C LEU A 65 -26.68 22.11 -16.11
N ARG A 66 -27.81 21.99 -15.41
CA ARG A 66 -27.84 21.99 -13.93
C ARG A 66 -27.04 20.78 -13.46
N ARG A 67 -25.74 20.96 -13.25
CA ARG A 67 -24.86 19.96 -12.64
C ARG A 67 -25.09 20.02 -11.13
N SER A 68 -25.31 18.88 -10.49
CA SER A 68 -25.33 18.78 -9.03
C SER A 68 -24.07 19.41 -8.45
N PRO A 69 -24.13 20.00 -7.24
CA PRO A 69 -22.95 20.59 -6.60
C PRO A 69 -21.80 19.58 -6.56
N LYS A 70 -20.60 19.99 -6.99
CA LYS A 70 -19.42 19.14 -6.85
C LYS A 70 -19.14 19.00 -5.36
N LEU A 71 -19.28 17.80 -4.81
CA LEU A 71 -18.90 17.50 -3.41
C LEU A 71 -17.40 17.74 -3.15
N ARG A 72 -16.57 17.71 -4.21
CA ARG A 72 -15.12 17.95 -4.18
C ARG A 72 -14.83 19.44 -4.35
N THR A 73 -15.24 20.25 -3.38
CA THR A 73 -14.91 21.68 -3.31
C THR A 73 -13.53 21.87 -2.67
N PRO A 74 -12.86 23.01 -2.90
CA PRO A 74 -11.62 23.34 -2.18
C PRO A 74 -11.77 23.21 -0.66
N GLY A 75 -12.92 23.61 -0.11
CA GLY A 75 -13.25 23.47 1.31
C GLY A 75 -13.29 22.03 1.85
N LEU A 76 -13.41 21.01 0.98
CA LEU A 76 -13.24 19.60 1.36
C LEU A 76 -11.83 19.08 1.02
N VAL A 77 -11.28 19.50 -0.12
CA VAL A 77 -9.99 19.03 -0.63
C VAL A 77 -8.84 19.48 0.28
N ASP A 78 -8.82 20.75 0.70
CA ASP A 78 -7.73 21.31 1.50
C ASP A 78 -7.64 20.69 2.90
N PRO A 79 -8.76 20.48 3.64
CA PRO A 79 -8.71 19.74 4.90
C PRO A 79 -8.26 18.29 4.75
N ILE A 80 -8.67 17.60 3.67
CA ILE A 80 -8.22 16.24 3.39
C ILE A 80 -6.71 16.25 3.11
N LYS A 81 -6.20 17.18 2.29
CA LYS A 81 -4.76 17.33 2.04
C LYS A 81 -4.01 17.52 3.36
N LYS A 82 -4.48 18.45 4.21
CA LYS A 82 -3.89 18.71 5.53
C LYS A 82 -3.89 17.49 6.45
N ALA A 83 -4.95 16.67 6.42
CA ALA A 83 -5.02 15.43 7.21
C ALA A 83 -4.11 14.31 6.67
N LEU A 84 -3.70 14.40 5.41
CA LEU A 84 -2.77 13.49 4.76
C LEU A 84 -1.32 13.99 4.79
N SER A 85 -1.10 15.28 5.06
CA SER A 85 0.20 15.89 5.26
C SER A 85 0.82 15.42 6.57
N GLY A 86 1.74 14.47 6.47
CA GLY A 86 2.48 13.94 7.63
C GLY A 86 2.74 12.44 7.51
N PRO A 87 3.55 11.88 8.43
CA PRO A 87 3.77 10.44 8.52
C PRO A 87 2.53 9.74 9.06
N ASN A 88 2.24 8.54 8.55
CA ASN A 88 1.19 7.63 9.04
C ASN A 88 -0.23 8.25 9.08
N PRO A 89 -0.72 8.84 7.97
CA PRO A 89 -2.01 9.51 7.97
C PRO A 89 -3.19 8.55 8.15
N LEU A 90 -4.35 9.14 8.49
CA LEU A 90 -5.61 8.43 8.66
C LEU A 90 -5.98 7.61 7.41
N ASN A 91 -6.63 6.47 7.62
CA ASN A 91 -7.13 5.65 6.53
C ASN A 91 -8.38 6.29 5.87
N SER A 92 -8.72 5.87 4.66
CA SER A 92 -9.86 6.43 3.91
C SER A 92 -11.20 6.28 4.64
N SER A 93 -11.37 5.26 5.47
CA SER A 93 -12.58 5.07 6.30
C SER A 93 -12.65 6.09 7.44
N ALA A 94 -11.53 6.32 8.13
CA ALA A 94 -11.42 7.32 9.18
C ALA A 94 -11.59 8.74 8.63
N LEU A 95 -11.05 9.04 7.44
CA LEU A 95 -11.27 10.31 6.74
C LEU A 95 -12.73 10.44 6.29
N SER A 96 -13.33 9.36 5.79
CA SER A 96 -14.74 9.31 5.40
C SER A 96 -15.65 9.66 6.58
N LEU A 97 -15.41 9.06 7.75
CA LEU A 97 -16.14 9.35 8.97
C LEU A 97 -15.92 10.79 9.45
N LYS A 98 -14.65 11.25 9.47
CA LYS A 98 -14.29 12.59 9.94
C LYS A 98 -14.91 13.72 9.12
N TYR A 99 -14.97 13.56 7.79
CA TYR A 99 -15.45 14.60 6.88
C TYR A 99 -16.89 14.35 6.38
N GLY A 100 -17.57 13.31 6.87
CA GLY A 100 -18.96 13.02 6.50
C GLY A 100 -19.17 12.72 5.02
N VAL A 101 -18.17 12.14 4.34
CA VAL A 101 -18.21 11.83 2.91
C VAL A 101 -17.93 10.35 2.67
N SER A 102 -18.39 9.79 1.55
CA SER A 102 -18.08 8.40 1.21
C SER A 102 -16.58 8.14 1.06
N ALA A 103 -16.11 6.94 1.41
CA ALA A 103 -14.71 6.53 1.19
C ALA A 103 -14.28 6.66 -0.29
N THR A 104 -15.21 6.43 -1.23
CA THR A 104 -14.98 6.63 -2.66
C THR A 104 -14.72 8.10 -3.01
N THR A 105 -15.41 9.04 -2.35
CA THR A 105 -15.16 10.48 -2.51
C THR A 105 -13.75 10.83 -2.02
N VAL A 106 -13.35 10.33 -0.85
CA VAL A 106 -11.98 10.52 -0.32
C VAL A 106 -10.94 9.95 -1.30
N ALA A 107 -11.15 8.74 -1.81
CA ALA A 107 -10.24 8.12 -2.77
C ALA A 107 -10.09 8.96 -4.05
N ARG A 108 -11.20 9.48 -4.59
CA ARG A 108 -11.19 10.36 -5.76
C ARG A 108 -10.46 11.68 -5.47
N VAL A 109 -10.67 12.29 -4.30
CA VAL A 109 -9.93 13.49 -3.88
C VAL A 109 -8.43 13.23 -3.87
N ILE A 110 -8.00 12.12 -3.28
CA ILE A 110 -6.59 11.73 -3.24
C ILE A 110 -6.04 11.51 -4.65
N SER A 111 -6.70 10.70 -5.47
CA SER A 111 -6.13 10.28 -6.76
C SER A 111 -6.26 11.31 -7.88
N GLN A 112 -7.36 12.10 -7.91
CA GLN A 112 -7.69 12.96 -9.04
C GLN A 112 -7.45 14.43 -8.75
N ASP A 113 -7.79 14.89 -7.54
CA ASP A 113 -7.70 16.32 -7.20
C ASP A 113 -6.33 16.66 -6.59
N LEU A 114 -5.77 15.75 -5.79
CA LEU A 114 -4.45 15.91 -5.16
C LEU A 114 -3.32 15.18 -5.91
N GLU A 115 -3.66 14.28 -6.84
CA GLU A 115 -2.72 13.39 -7.54
C GLU A 115 -1.77 12.65 -6.58
N GLY A 116 -2.26 12.32 -5.38
CA GLY A 116 -1.49 11.75 -4.29
C GLY A 116 -1.13 10.29 -4.53
N LYS A 117 0.16 9.97 -4.47
CA LYS A 117 0.68 8.60 -4.52
C LYS A 117 1.00 8.11 -3.12
N MET A 118 0.37 7.00 -2.72
CA MET A 118 0.68 6.34 -1.46
C MET A 118 2.06 5.66 -1.57
N ARG A 119 2.94 5.93 -0.59
CA ARG A 119 4.25 5.29 -0.47
C ARG A 119 4.35 4.56 0.87
N LYS A 120 5.05 3.42 0.87
CA LYS A 120 5.43 2.73 2.10
C LYS A 120 6.72 3.34 2.62
N MET A 121 6.78 3.57 3.93
CA MET A 121 8.02 3.97 4.58
C MET A 121 9.00 2.79 4.55
N CYS A 122 10.26 3.07 4.28
CA CYS A 122 11.31 2.07 4.31
C CYS A 122 11.79 1.90 5.76
N LEU A 123 11.81 0.66 6.23
CA LEU A 123 12.59 0.32 7.43
C LEU A 123 14.06 0.38 7.01
N VAL A 124 14.78 1.39 7.47
CA VAL A 124 16.20 1.53 7.15
C VAL A 124 17.01 1.11 8.37
N HIS A 125 17.61 -0.07 8.30
CA HIS A 125 18.85 -0.31 9.03
C HIS A 125 19.95 0.34 8.20
N ALA A 126 20.47 1.48 8.63
CA ALA A 126 21.63 2.09 7.99
C ALA A 126 22.84 1.17 8.23
N LEU A 127 23.06 0.20 7.33
CA LEU A 127 24.24 -0.64 7.37
C LEU A 127 25.44 0.24 7.03
N SER A 128 26.38 0.38 7.96
CA SER A 128 27.64 1.03 7.67
C SER A 128 28.50 0.18 6.72
N ASN A 129 29.56 0.76 6.15
CA ASN A 129 30.46 0.06 5.24
C ASN A 129 31.08 -1.22 5.86
N LYS A 130 31.22 -1.26 7.19
CA LYS A 130 31.83 -2.39 7.92
C LYS A 130 30.96 -3.67 7.88
N PRO A 131 29.67 -3.67 8.30
CA PRO A 131 28.76 -4.80 8.11
C PRO A 131 28.62 -5.24 6.64
N VAL A 132 28.62 -4.29 5.68
CA VAL A 132 28.55 -4.61 4.26
C VAL A 132 29.77 -5.43 3.82
N LYS A 133 30.98 -4.95 4.15
CA LYS A 133 32.22 -5.67 3.85
C LYS A 133 32.24 -7.05 4.52
N GLN A 134 31.87 -7.13 5.80
CA GLN A 134 31.80 -8.40 6.53
C GLN A 134 30.86 -9.42 5.85
N ARG A 135 29.71 -8.97 5.35
CA ARG A 135 28.76 -9.83 4.61
C ARG A 135 29.35 -10.29 3.27
N LEU A 136 30.03 -9.41 2.54
CA LEU A 136 30.69 -9.76 1.28
C LEU A 136 31.82 -10.77 1.47
N ASP A 137 32.59 -10.64 2.55
CA ASP A 137 33.72 -11.54 2.84
C ASP A 137 33.23 -12.93 3.30
N ARG A 138 32.14 -12.99 4.06
CA ARG A 138 31.62 -14.25 4.65
C ARG A 138 30.61 -14.97 3.78
N GLY A 139 29.75 -14.24 3.07
CA GLY A 139 28.64 -14.78 2.28
C GLY A 139 29.07 -15.91 1.33
N PRO A 140 30.09 -15.71 0.48
CA PRO A 140 30.57 -16.76 -0.42
C PRO A 140 31.14 -17.98 0.32
N ARG A 141 31.81 -17.80 1.46
CA ARG A 141 32.34 -18.90 2.27
C ARG A 141 31.21 -19.73 2.87
N PHE A 142 30.23 -19.05 3.46
CA PHE A 142 29.04 -19.69 4.03
C PHE A 142 28.24 -20.42 2.95
N LEU A 143 28.07 -19.83 1.77
CA LEU A 143 27.38 -20.46 0.64
C LEU A 143 28.05 -21.78 0.21
N ARG A 144 29.39 -21.80 0.12
CA ARG A 144 30.15 -23.03 -0.15
C ARG A 144 29.97 -24.07 0.95
N TYR A 145 29.86 -23.62 2.19
CA TYR A 145 29.71 -24.49 3.36
C TYR A 145 28.34 -25.19 3.40
N ILE A 146 27.27 -24.50 3.00
CA ILE A 146 25.89 -25.04 2.96
C ILE A 146 25.52 -25.72 1.63
N ASN A 147 26.42 -25.76 0.64
CA ASN A 147 26.16 -26.20 -0.72
C ASN A 147 25.60 -27.65 -0.82
N GLY A 148 24.84 -27.92 -1.89
CA GLY A 148 24.25 -29.22 -2.19
C GLY A 148 23.17 -29.61 -1.19
N ARG A 149 23.34 -30.77 -0.53
CA ARG A 149 22.42 -31.25 0.53
C ARG A 149 22.95 -30.99 1.95
N LYS A 150 24.08 -30.29 2.11
CA LYS A 150 24.72 -30.05 3.43
C LYS A 150 23.87 -29.16 4.34
N TRP A 151 23.16 -28.18 3.79
CA TRP A 151 22.21 -27.33 4.52
C TRP A 151 21.16 -28.14 5.30
N ARG A 152 20.84 -29.37 4.89
CA ARG A 152 19.88 -30.22 5.61
C ARG A 152 20.37 -30.64 6.99
N ASN A 153 21.67 -30.58 7.24
CA ASN A 153 22.26 -30.95 8.53
C ASN A 153 22.42 -29.76 9.48
N PHE A 154 21.97 -28.57 9.06
CA PHE A 154 22.07 -27.37 9.89
C PHE A 154 20.91 -27.29 10.86
N ILE A 155 21.24 -26.84 12.06
CA ILE A 155 20.31 -26.42 13.09
C ILE A 155 20.64 -24.99 13.42
N SER A 156 19.72 -24.07 13.15
CA SER A 156 19.86 -22.68 13.55
C SER A 156 19.05 -22.43 14.82
N LEU A 157 19.60 -21.68 15.76
CA LEU A 157 18.93 -21.24 16.98
C LEU A 157 19.00 -19.71 17.06
N ASP A 158 17.91 -19.09 17.46
CA ASP A 158 17.80 -17.64 17.59
C ASP A 158 16.84 -17.25 18.72
N GLU A 159 16.99 -16.03 19.22
CA GLU A 159 16.12 -15.39 20.20
C GLU A 159 15.18 -14.41 19.53
N ALA A 160 13.91 -14.42 19.94
CA ALA A 160 12.97 -13.42 19.49
C ALA A 160 12.15 -12.87 20.65
N TRP A 161 11.90 -11.57 20.58
CA TRP A 161 10.95 -10.87 21.44
C TRP A 161 9.54 -10.96 20.85
N VAL A 162 8.57 -11.33 21.67
CA VAL A 162 7.15 -11.19 21.37
C VAL A 162 6.59 -10.07 22.22
N TYR A 163 6.08 -9.05 21.55
CA TYR A 163 5.43 -7.90 22.15
C TYR A 163 3.94 -8.19 22.24
N LEU A 164 3.35 -8.11 23.44
CA LEU A 164 1.91 -8.34 23.63
C LEU A 164 1.05 -7.16 23.15
N THR A 165 1.65 -5.99 22.90
CA THR A 165 0.94 -4.77 22.53
C THR A 165 0.90 -4.49 21.03
N ASP A 166 1.51 -5.33 20.19
CA ASP A 166 1.57 -5.17 18.73
C ASP A 166 0.23 -5.49 18.01
N VAL A 167 -0.89 -5.31 18.71
CA VAL A 167 -2.24 -5.61 18.20
C VAL A 167 -2.77 -4.54 17.23
N ASN A 168 -2.16 -3.36 17.17
CA ASN A 168 -2.59 -2.24 16.32
C ASN A 168 -1.39 -1.53 15.67
N GLY A 169 -0.66 -2.24 14.79
CA GLY A 169 0.50 -1.69 14.09
C GLY A 169 0.21 -0.34 13.41
N ILE A 170 1.02 0.67 13.71
CA ILE A 170 0.94 1.98 13.04
C ILE A 170 1.17 1.78 11.54
N ARG A 171 0.31 2.36 10.70
CA ARG A 171 0.43 2.29 9.24
C ARG A 171 1.66 3.06 8.76
N LYS A 172 2.74 2.35 8.42
CA LYS A 172 4.01 2.88 7.93
C LYS A 172 3.93 3.40 6.50
N ILE A 173 3.13 4.45 6.26
CA ILE A 173 2.90 5.04 4.93
C ILE A 173 2.91 6.57 4.98
N TYR A 174 3.13 7.20 3.83
CA TYR A 174 2.91 8.62 3.59
C TYR A 174 2.34 8.85 2.18
N TYR A 175 1.81 10.04 1.90
CA TYR A 175 1.39 10.43 0.57
C TYR A 175 2.38 11.43 -0.05
N GLU A 176 2.71 11.20 -1.31
CA GLU A 176 3.50 12.09 -2.15
C GLU A 176 2.55 12.79 -3.12
N PHE A 177 2.42 14.11 -3.00
CA PHE A 177 1.56 14.93 -3.86
C PHE A 177 2.34 15.52 -5.03
N ARG A 178 1.67 15.77 -6.15
CA ARG A 178 2.32 16.30 -7.36
C ARG A 178 3.00 17.64 -7.08
N GLY A 179 4.28 17.73 -7.47
CA GLY A 179 5.08 18.96 -7.33
C GLY A 179 5.69 19.16 -5.94
N GLU A 180 5.40 18.31 -4.96
CA GLU A 180 5.92 18.40 -3.60
C GLU A 180 6.86 17.23 -3.30
N ARG A 181 8.11 17.52 -2.91
CA ARG A 181 8.99 16.49 -2.36
C ARG A 181 8.61 16.24 -0.92
N SER A 182 8.32 14.98 -0.58
CA SER A 182 8.12 14.58 0.81
C SER A 182 9.42 14.69 1.60
N PRO A 183 9.39 15.17 2.86
CA PRO A 183 10.56 15.21 3.73
C PRO A 183 11.20 13.83 3.91
N GLU A 184 12.53 13.76 3.97
CA GLU A 184 13.25 12.50 4.21
C GLU A 184 12.85 11.84 5.54
N SER A 185 12.50 12.65 6.55
CA SER A 185 12.01 12.17 7.85
C SER A 185 10.71 11.35 7.75
N TRP A 186 9.91 11.50 6.69
CA TRP A 186 8.69 10.71 6.46
C TRP A 186 8.98 9.40 5.74
N THR A 187 10.13 9.28 5.08
CA THR A 187 10.49 8.08 4.31
C THR A 187 10.97 6.94 5.20
N LYS A 188 11.37 7.25 6.43
CA LYS A 188 11.95 6.32 7.39
C LYS A 188 11.07 6.27 8.64
N PHE A 189 10.95 5.10 9.24
CA PHE A 189 10.32 4.95 10.54
C PHE A 189 11.22 4.14 11.48
N TRP A 190 11.07 4.38 12.78
CA TRP A 190 11.77 3.68 13.85
C TRP A 190 10.74 2.88 14.64
N ASN A 191 11.08 1.64 15.04
CA ASN A 191 10.26 0.93 16.02
C ASN A 191 10.53 1.56 17.40
N VAL A 192 9.49 2.10 18.03
CA VAL A 192 9.57 2.64 19.40
C VAL A 192 8.46 2.01 20.22
N SER A 193 8.76 0.90 20.88
CA SER A 193 8.12 0.47 22.13
C SER A 193 8.82 -0.76 22.70
N HIS A 194 9.31 -0.65 23.94
CA HIS A 194 9.65 -1.78 24.81
C HIS A 194 8.40 -2.04 25.65
N SER A 195 7.58 -3.04 25.27
CA SER A 195 6.31 -3.30 25.93
C SER A 195 6.48 -4.33 27.05
N ARG A 196 5.39 -4.96 27.51
CA ARG A 196 5.54 -6.21 28.27
C ARG A 196 5.96 -7.30 27.31
N ASP A 197 7.20 -7.72 27.44
CA ASP A 197 7.87 -8.50 26.42
C ASP A 197 8.20 -9.91 26.92
N VAL A 198 8.00 -10.90 26.05
CA VAL A 198 8.40 -12.29 26.30
C VAL A 198 9.51 -12.64 25.32
N VAL A 199 10.68 -13.03 25.83
CA VAL A 199 11.72 -13.63 24.97
C VAL A 199 11.50 -15.12 24.91
N PHE A 200 11.66 -15.68 23.72
CA PHE A 200 11.82 -17.12 23.57
C PHE A 200 13.07 -17.43 22.75
N VAL A 201 13.64 -18.59 23.02
CA VAL A 201 14.66 -19.21 22.18
C VAL A 201 13.97 -20.25 21.32
N ALA A 202 14.15 -20.17 20.01
CA ALA A 202 13.63 -21.16 19.08
C ALA A 202 14.71 -21.60 18.10
N GLY A 203 14.59 -22.83 17.64
CA GLY A 203 15.47 -23.35 16.61
C GLY A 203 14.71 -24.02 15.50
N VAL A 204 15.33 -24.06 14.33
CA VAL A 204 14.78 -24.68 13.14
C VAL A 204 15.86 -25.47 12.42
N CYS A 205 15.46 -26.61 11.85
CA CYS A 205 16.27 -27.37 10.92
C CYS A 205 15.39 -27.83 9.75
N SER A 206 16.01 -28.41 8.73
CA SER A 206 15.31 -28.91 7.55
C SER A 206 14.26 -29.99 7.84
N ARG A 207 14.33 -30.65 8.99
CA ARG A 207 13.45 -31.75 9.37
C ARG A 207 12.21 -31.24 10.10
N ARG A 208 12.40 -30.49 11.18
CA ARG A 208 11.33 -29.97 12.06
C ARG A 208 11.81 -28.72 12.82
N LYS A 209 10.85 -28.04 13.44
CA LYS A 209 11.14 -27.04 14.48
C LYS A 209 11.60 -27.71 15.78
N ILE A 210 12.45 -27.01 16.52
CA ILE A 210 12.86 -27.36 17.87
C ILE A 210 11.81 -26.87 18.87
N VAL A 211 11.80 -27.45 20.07
CA VAL A 211 10.98 -26.98 21.19
C VAL A 211 11.31 -25.51 21.48
N ILE A 212 10.28 -24.67 21.44
CA ILE A 212 10.38 -23.25 21.82
C ILE A 212 10.56 -23.18 23.34
N ARG A 213 11.56 -22.42 23.78
CA ARG A 213 11.90 -22.26 25.20
C ARG A 213 11.70 -20.82 25.61
N PHE A 214 10.71 -20.58 26.45
CA PHE A 214 10.46 -19.27 27.01
C PHE A 214 11.52 -18.92 28.04
N VAL A 215 12.06 -17.71 27.92
CA VAL A 215 12.98 -17.12 28.89
C VAL A 215 12.14 -16.56 30.02
N LYS A 216 12.61 -16.71 31.26
CA LYS A 216 11.90 -16.18 32.42
C LYS A 216 11.75 -14.65 32.27
N PRO A 217 10.55 -14.08 32.48
CA PRO A 217 10.36 -12.63 32.42
C PRO A 217 11.36 -11.88 33.30
N GLY A 218 11.98 -10.84 32.74
CA GLY A 218 13.02 -10.04 33.41
C GLY A 218 14.41 -10.68 33.49
N ALA A 219 14.58 -11.93 33.06
CA ALA A 219 15.90 -12.55 33.01
C ALA A 219 16.73 -12.00 31.83
N LYS A 220 18.00 -11.70 32.09
CA LYS A 220 18.97 -11.35 31.06
C LYS A 220 19.62 -12.62 30.51
N ILE A 221 19.61 -12.80 29.19
CA ILE A 221 20.29 -13.92 28.53
C ILE A 221 21.79 -13.62 28.49
N ASN A 222 22.51 -14.00 29.54
CA ASN A 222 23.96 -14.06 29.55
C ASN A 222 24.45 -15.43 29.06
N SER A 223 25.76 -15.62 28.98
CA SER A 223 26.38 -16.85 28.49
C SER A 223 25.98 -18.08 29.30
N GLU A 224 25.97 -17.97 30.63
CA GLU A 224 25.60 -19.07 31.53
C GLU A 224 24.14 -19.46 31.35
N TYR A 225 23.24 -18.47 31.31
CA TYR A 225 21.82 -18.69 31.08
C TYR A 225 21.57 -19.36 29.74
N TYR A 226 22.24 -18.86 28.68
CA TYR A 226 22.14 -19.44 27.34
C TYR A 226 22.61 -20.89 27.30
N ILE A 227 23.76 -21.21 27.90
CA ILE A 227 24.26 -22.59 27.97
C ILE A 227 23.27 -23.48 28.73
N GLN A 228 22.79 -23.03 29.88
CA GLN A 228 21.95 -23.84 30.76
C GLN A 228 20.54 -24.07 30.21
N HIS A 229 19.91 -23.02 29.69
CA HIS A 229 18.49 -23.04 29.33
C HIS A 229 18.24 -23.19 27.82
N ALA A 230 19.23 -22.92 26.96
CA ALA A 230 19.10 -23.11 25.51
C ALA A 230 19.96 -24.28 25.01
N LEU A 231 21.28 -24.21 25.16
CA LEU A 231 22.20 -25.17 24.52
C LEU A 231 22.14 -26.58 25.14
N LYS A 232 22.23 -26.70 26.46
CA LYS A 232 22.18 -28.02 27.13
C LYS A 232 20.91 -28.80 26.78
N PRO A 233 19.69 -28.22 26.88
CA PRO A 233 18.46 -28.88 26.45
C PRO A 233 18.43 -29.22 24.96
N LEU A 234 18.94 -28.33 24.10
CA LEU A 234 19.02 -28.53 22.65
C LEU A 234 19.84 -29.79 22.34
N LEU A 235 21.07 -29.85 22.84
CA LEU A 235 21.99 -30.96 22.57
C LEU A 235 21.49 -32.27 23.19
N LYS A 236 21.04 -32.23 24.45
CA LYS A 236 20.66 -33.45 25.18
C LYS A 236 19.41 -34.10 24.62
N ASN A 237 18.40 -33.29 24.26
CA ASN A 237 17.06 -33.77 23.95
C ASN A 237 16.69 -33.62 22.49
N ASP A 238 16.85 -32.43 21.91
CA ASP A 238 16.26 -32.13 20.60
C ASP A 238 17.10 -32.69 19.47
N ILE A 239 18.42 -32.48 19.51
CA ILE A 239 19.31 -32.91 18.42
C ILE A 239 19.30 -34.43 18.30
N ARG A 240 19.37 -35.16 19.42
CA ARG A 240 19.31 -36.63 19.42
C ARG A 240 18.00 -37.18 18.83
N LYS A 241 16.88 -36.48 19.06
CA LYS A 241 15.58 -36.84 18.46
C LYS A 241 15.49 -36.50 16.97
N LEU A 242 16.09 -35.38 16.55
CA LEU A 242 16.03 -34.91 15.16
C LEU A 242 17.05 -35.60 14.25
N PHE A 243 18.16 -36.05 14.80
CA PHE A 243 19.28 -36.66 14.09
C PHE A 243 19.72 -37.95 14.80
N PRO A 244 18.95 -39.05 14.66
CA PRO A 244 19.28 -40.32 15.30
C PRO A 244 20.48 -41.01 14.63
N GLY A 245 21.20 -41.83 15.42
CA GLY A 245 22.31 -42.64 14.95
C GLY A 245 23.47 -41.81 14.41
N GLU A 246 24.10 -42.29 13.32
CA GLU A 246 25.28 -41.65 12.72
C GLU A 246 25.02 -40.25 12.14
N LEU A 247 23.74 -39.87 11.97
CA LEU A 247 23.39 -38.54 11.48
C LEU A 247 23.81 -37.44 12.44
N ILE A 248 23.96 -37.74 13.74
CA ILE A 248 24.38 -36.76 14.75
C ILE A 248 25.76 -36.17 14.43
N ASN A 249 26.67 -36.98 13.90
CA ASN A 249 28.05 -36.58 13.56
C ASN A 249 28.12 -35.61 12.35
N LYS A 250 27.02 -35.50 11.61
CA LYS A 250 26.88 -34.61 10.45
C LYS A 250 26.21 -33.28 10.83
N VAL A 251 25.64 -33.16 12.03
CA VAL A 251 24.94 -31.95 12.48
C VAL A 251 25.91 -30.79 12.59
N VAL A 252 25.46 -29.63 12.10
CA VAL A 252 26.15 -28.35 12.28
C VAL A 252 25.22 -27.37 12.98
N PHE A 253 25.66 -26.87 14.13
CA PHE A 253 24.97 -25.84 14.89
C PHE A 253 25.33 -24.44 14.38
N HIS A 254 24.32 -23.58 14.28
CA HIS A 254 24.44 -22.20 13.87
C HIS A 254 23.64 -21.28 14.82
N HIS A 255 24.24 -20.17 15.21
CA HIS A 255 23.60 -19.08 15.95
C HIS A 255 24.22 -17.74 15.54
N ASP A 256 23.61 -16.63 15.94
CA ASP A 256 24.16 -15.31 15.68
C ASP A 256 25.42 -15.03 16.53
N SER A 257 26.03 -13.85 16.31
CA SER A 257 27.24 -13.44 17.04
C SER A 257 26.95 -12.55 18.25
N ALA A 258 25.79 -12.70 18.90
CA ALA A 258 25.47 -11.93 20.11
C ALA A 258 26.58 -12.06 21.17
N PRO A 259 26.75 -11.07 22.06
CA PRO A 259 27.81 -11.10 23.08
C PRO A 259 27.79 -12.38 23.93
N ALA A 260 26.61 -12.86 24.35
CA ALA A 260 26.47 -14.08 25.13
C ALA A 260 26.91 -15.34 24.36
N HIS A 261 26.74 -15.35 23.04
CA HIS A 261 27.06 -16.49 22.16
C HIS A 261 28.54 -16.55 21.83
N SER A 262 29.15 -15.39 21.59
CA SER A 262 30.56 -15.25 21.24
C SER A 262 31.50 -15.18 22.44
N PHE A 263 30.98 -15.13 23.67
CA PHE A 263 31.78 -15.13 24.88
C PHE A 263 32.57 -16.42 25.04
N GLY A 264 33.77 -16.31 25.65
CA GLY A 264 34.71 -17.43 25.75
C GLY A 264 34.13 -18.66 26.45
N ILE A 265 33.24 -18.50 27.43
CA ILE A 265 32.60 -19.61 28.14
C ILE A 265 31.68 -20.40 27.19
N THR A 266 30.85 -19.72 26.40
CA THR A 266 29.95 -20.36 25.43
C THR A 266 30.72 -21.05 24.32
N GLN A 267 31.75 -20.40 23.79
CA GLN A 267 32.58 -20.96 22.72
C GLN A 267 33.35 -22.20 23.21
N LYS A 268 33.97 -22.15 24.40
CA LYS A 268 34.63 -23.31 25.02
C LYS A 268 33.64 -24.45 25.27
N TRP A 269 32.43 -24.13 25.74
CA TRP A 269 31.41 -25.13 25.95
C TRP A 269 31.00 -25.83 24.63
N LEU A 270 30.84 -25.07 23.54
CA LEU A 270 30.54 -25.63 22.22
C LEU A 270 31.70 -26.46 21.65
N GLN A 271 32.95 -26.01 21.84
CA GLN A 271 34.14 -26.77 21.43
C GLN A 271 34.27 -28.11 22.18
N ASN A 272 33.92 -28.12 23.47
CA ASN A 272 33.89 -29.32 24.30
C ASN A 272 32.62 -30.17 24.07
N SER A 273 31.69 -29.72 23.23
CA SER A 273 30.50 -30.46 22.88
C SER A 273 30.78 -31.39 21.69
N GLU A 274 30.02 -32.48 21.58
CA GLU A 274 30.14 -33.46 20.48
C GLU A 274 29.63 -32.92 19.11
N ILE A 275 29.27 -31.64 19.01
CA ILE A 275 28.58 -31.07 17.85
C ILE A 275 29.45 -30.02 17.16
N LYS A 276 29.53 -30.12 15.84
CA LYS A 276 30.18 -29.09 15.00
C LYS A 276 29.36 -27.82 15.03
N PHE A 277 29.99 -26.67 15.13
CA PHE A 277 29.30 -25.39 15.10
C PHE A 277 30.03 -24.38 14.20
N ILE A 278 29.33 -23.33 13.78
CA ILE A 278 29.93 -22.21 13.07
C ILE A 278 30.42 -21.17 14.08
N PRO A 279 31.74 -20.95 14.19
CA PRO A 279 32.28 -19.91 15.05
C PRO A 279 32.04 -18.53 14.44
N LYS A 280 32.17 -17.49 15.26
CA LYS A 280 32.02 -16.08 14.89
C LYS A 280 32.87 -15.64 13.69
N GLU A 281 33.99 -16.31 13.44
CA GLU A 281 34.97 -15.95 12.41
C GLU A 281 34.64 -16.51 11.02
N HIS A 282 33.69 -17.43 10.93
CA HIS A 282 33.32 -18.10 9.67
C HIS A 282 32.34 -17.30 8.79
#